data_AF-A0A519SB91-F1
#
_entry.id   AF-A0A519SB91-F1
#
_cell.length_a   1.000
_cell.length_b   1.000
_cell.length_c   1.000
_cell.angle_alpha   90.00
_cell.angle_beta   90.00
_cell.angle_gamma   90.00
#
_symmetry.space_group_name_H-M   'P 1'
#
loop_
_entity.id
_entity.type
_entity.pdbx_description
1 polymer ?
#
loop_
_entity_poly.entity_id
_entity_poly.type
_entity_poly.pdbx_seq_one_letter_code
_entity_poly.pdbx_strand_id
1 'polypeptide(L)'
;MLTNTEWRQIRIEIKKGIDPIFAKNNFTPEIPIEQVIQIFQHLIEKEISDENLDDREKIGEALKIRYISKDGNLYSTVLFTLAIKLEAYFKRVYKLTSESLWPGQKDMMGGQIVTFVRKFKFTYNDAQFNTADDITAFEGAKKFFKAHPDGTSVYTPSDARGLFPFSEYFKLAYNLANSERHSDPEISDDELPGLITRIISCYIFLAAKYAKKLSNLLIHEPDVLKASNWNMFRQYNGNFDKNQQYFLIIDRFNTSESKLQAIANIKWDFIFDLDVNSANDGLFAAFHSLATFPRVINQVVHTDDDRGRISTIFPDNTTFWYFPQGTKAQLKSLPRSSKQSDWRVMYGRYSQDLMREYYAKRYSFSLMPIKVIVLSKDLDKVKEIIYSIKGMDANLLDVDFIFANDDNSALQSLISEVSGKEVSLPTLQLFEGLREIEGLMYNVGNSTKVLLPCHSSKGPSIEIPDSTVLSVKQYFQFVHLNILNEVSESTSDKTFYQGRGITWKEIDNRFDVDRTITKDIVTKVRTLLEKRVEAEIVYLTHYAGSGGSTIARRVAYEIHKDFPVFFINETISSY
;
A
#
# COMPACT_ATOMS: atom_id res chain seq x y z
N MET A 1 -0.39 -3.12 -22.34
CA MET A 1 -0.29 -1.83 -21.62
C MET A 1 1.17 -1.39 -21.53
N LEU A 2 1.43 -0.08 -21.58
CA LEU A 2 2.78 0.49 -21.40
C LEU A 2 3.26 0.28 -19.96
N THR A 3 4.52 -0.10 -19.80
CA THR A 3 5.22 -0.19 -18.51
C THR A 3 5.63 1.20 -18.00
N ASN A 4 5.93 1.31 -16.70
CA ASN A 4 6.42 2.57 -16.10
C ASN A 4 7.70 3.10 -16.77
N THR A 5 8.61 2.19 -17.15
CA THR A 5 9.85 2.54 -17.86
C THR A 5 9.55 3.07 -19.26
N GLU A 6 8.63 2.42 -19.99
CA GLU A 6 8.20 2.87 -21.31
C GLU A 6 7.55 4.26 -21.25
N TRP A 7 6.67 4.51 -20.27
CA TRP A 7 6.11 5.84 -20.06
C TRP A 7 7.14 6.90 -19.75
N ARG A 8 8.14 6.59 -18.91
CA ARG A 8 9.21 7.54 -18.60
C ARG A 8 9.94 8.01 -19.87
N GLN A 9 10.22 7.08 -20.79
CA GLN A 9 10.87 7.39 -22.06
C GLN A 9 9.94 8.20 -22.98
N ILE A 10 8.67 7.81 -23.10
CA ILE A 10 7.65 8.55 -23.87
C ILE A 10 7.52 10.00 -23.36
N ARG A 11 7.45 10.22 -22.04
CA ARG A 11 7.34 11.56 -21.44
C ARG A 11 8.48 12.48 -21.85
N ILE A 12 9.73 11.99 -21.82
CA ILE A 12 10.92 12.76 -22.18
C ILE A 12 10.85 13.21 -23.65
N GLU A 13 10.45 12.31 -24.55
CA GLU A 13 10.42 12.60 -25.98
C GLU A 13 9.22 13.47 -26.38
N ILE A 14 8.05 13.26 -25.75
CA ILE A 14 6.88 14.15 -25.93
C ILE A 14 7.25 15.58 -25.55
N LYS A 15 7.88 15.77 -24.39
CA LYS A 15 8.28 17.11 -23.92
C LYS A 15 9.18 17.82 -24.94
N LYS A 16 10.25 17.15 -25.39
CA LYS A 16 11.18 17.70 -26.40
C LYS A 16 10.47 18.12 -27.69
N GLY A 17 9.45 17.37 -28.13
CA GLY A 17 8.73 17.63 -29.37
C GLY A 17 7.63 18.69 -29.27
N ILE A 18 7.01 18.87 -28.10
CA ILE A 18 5.84 19.73 -27.92
C ILE A 18 6.20 21.16 -27.55
N ASP A 19 7.23 21.36 -26.72
CA ASP A 19 7.60 22.71 -26.26
C ASP A 19 7.80 23.70 -27.43
N PRO A 20 8.50 23.36 -28.54
CA PRO A 20 8.65 24.25 -29.70
C PRO A 20 7.32 24.55 -30.41
N ILE A 21 6.40 23.58 -30.42
CA ILE A 21 5.11 23.70 -31.10
C ILE A 21 4.18 24.62 -30.31
N PHE A 22 4.18 24.51 -28.98
CA PHE A 22 3.39 25.37 -28.11
C PHE A 22 3.88 26.81 -28.19
N ALA A 23 5.20 27.00 -28.15
CA ALA A 23 5.82 28.31 -28.35
C ALA A 23 5.44 28.94 -29.71
N LYS A 24 5.49 28.17 -30.81
CA LYS A 24 5.14 28.64 -32.16
C LYS A 24 3.67 29.12 -32.28
N ASN A 25 2.76 28.53 -31.50
CA ASN A 25 1.33 28.88 -31.53
C ASN A 25 0.93 29.83 -30.39
N ASN A 26 1.90 30.47 -29.72
CA ASN A 26 1.69 31.37 -28.58
C ASN A 26 0.81 30.76 -27.47
N PHE A 27 0.90 29.45 -27.28
CA PHE A 27 0.16 28.74 -26.24
C PHE A 27 1.09 28.45 -25.06
N THR A 28 0.70 28.91 -23.87
CA THR A 28 1.39 28.58 -22.62
C THR A 28 0.41 27.84 -21.72
N PRO A 29 0.69 26.59 -21.33
CA PRO A 29 -0.18 25.85 -20.43
C PRO A 29 -0.21 26.53 -19.05
N GLU A 30 -1.37 26.51 -18.38
CA GLU A 30 -1.53 27.12 -17.05
C GLU A 30 -0.70 26.43 -15.95
N ILE A 31 -0.35 25.16 -16.17
CA ILE A 31 0.47 24.33 -15.28
C ILE A 31 1.68 23.76 -16.03
N PRO A 32 2.72 23.27 -15.33
CA PRO A 32 3.89 22.68 -15.98
C PRO A 32 3.52 21.55 -16.95
N ILE A 33 4.21 21.50 -18.10
CA ILE A 33 3.93 20.52 -19.17
C ILE A 33 4.05 19.07 -18.67
N GLU A 34 4.88 18.82 -17.67
CA GLU A 34 5.02 17.53 -17.01
C GLU A 34 3.71 17.08 -16.36
N GLN A 35 3.04 17.99 -15.66
CA GLN A 35 1.75 17.71 -15.04
C GLN A 35 0.68 17.48 -16.12
N VAL A 36 0.73 18.24 -17.22
CA VAL A 36 -0.15 18.03 -18.38
C VAL A 36 0.05 16.63 -18.99
N ILE A 37 1.29 16.21 -19.21
CA ILE A 37 1.60 14.88 -19.75
C ILE A 37 1.11 13.78 -18.80
N GLN A 38 1.16 14.02 -17.50
CA GLN A 38 0.66 13.07 -16.51
C GLN A 38 -0.86 12.98 -16.48
N ILE A 39 -1.58 14.11 -16.65
CA ILE A 39 -3.03 14.11 -16.88
C ILE A 39 -3.36 13.29 -18.13
N PHE A 40 -2.64 13.54 -19.22
CA PHE A 40 -2.80 12.79 -20.46
C PHE A 40 -2.56 11.28 -20.27
N GLN A 41 -1.52 10.91 -19.54
CA GLN A 41 -1.27 9.51 -19.18
C GLN A 41 -2.42 8.92 -18.37
N HIS A 42 -2.91 9.60 -17.32
CA HIS A 42 -4.03 9.10 -16.51
C HIS A 42 -5.32 8.93 -17.32
N LEU A 43 -5.58 9.83 -18.27
CA LEU A 43 -6.69 9.71 -19.22
C LEU A 43 -6.57 8.49 -20.12
N ILE A 44 -5.35 8.09 -20.49
CA ILE A 44 -5.10 6.86 -21.24
C ILE A 44 -5.19 5.63 -20.32
N GLU A 45 -4.76 5.75 -19.05
CA GLU A 45 -4.52 4.59 -18.19
C GLU A 45 -5.62 4.20 -17.19
N LYS A 46 -6.32 5.14 -16.55
CA LYS A 46 -7.05 4.81 -15.32
C LYS A 46 -8.49 5.31 -15.23
N GLU A 47 -8.86 6.42 -15.85
CA GLU A 47 -10.10 7.11 -15.46
C GLU A 47 -11.26 6.94 -16.47
N ILE A 48 -11.91 5.77 -16.32
CA ILE A 48 -13.36 5.47 -16.26
C ILE A 48 -14.30 6.13 -17.31
N SER A 49 -14.78 5.31 -18.24
CA SER A 49 -16.08 4.62 -18.06
C SER A 49 -16.22 3.52 -19.09
N ASP A 50 -16.75 2.37 -18.65
CA ASP A 50 -17.05 1.21 -19.47
C ASP A 50 -17.80 1.60 -20.74
N GLU A 51 -17.14 1.41 -21.89
CA GLU A 51 -17.76 1.02 -23.16
C GLU A 51 -16.75 0.80 -24.30
N ASN A 52 -15.45 1.14 -24.16
CA ASN A 52 -14.44 0.81 -25.20
C ASN A 52 -13.00 0.64 -24.64
N LEU A 53 -12.69 -0.55 -24.13
CA LEU A 53 -11.33 -0.94 -23.70
C LEU A 53 -10.30 -0.94 -24.86
N ASP A 54 -10.77 -1.10 -26.10
CA ASP A 54 -9.94 -1.21 -27.33
C ASP A 54 -9.20 0.09 -27.70
N ASP A 55 -9.72 1.26 -27.34
CA ASP A 55 -9.08 2.55 -27.67
C ASP A 55 -7.77 2.77 -26.90
N ARG A 56 -7.74 2.34 -25.64
CA ARG A 56 -6.62 2.54 -24.72
C ARG A 56 -5.39 1.80 -25.20
N GLU A 57 -5.57 0.52 -25.50
CA GLU A 57 -4.48 -0.35 -25.93
C GLU A 57 -3.87 0.14 -27.24
N LYS A 58 -4.72 0.51 -28.20
CA LYS A 58 -4.31 1.06 -29.50
C LYS A 58 -3.54 2.38 -29.39
N ILE A 59 -3.99 3.33 -28.57
CA ILE A 59 -3.23 4.58 -28.35
C ILE A 59 -1.89 4.27 -27.66
N GLY A 60 -1.88 3.40 -26.65
CA GLY A 60 -0.64 3.03 -25.94
C GLY A 60 0.38 2.36 -26.85
N GLU A 61 -0.07 1.44 -27.71
CA GLU A 61 0.76 0.79 -28.72
C GLU A 61 1.28 1.80 -29.75
N ALA A 62 0.41 2.71 -30.22
CA ALA A 62 0.82 3.75 -31.15
C ALA A 62 1.95 4.65 -30.57
N LEU A 63 1.85 5.02 -29.29
CA LEU A 63 2.89 5.77 -28.58
C LEU A 63 4.17 4.96 -28.41
N LYS A 64 4.08 3.66 -28.09
CA LYS A 64 5.22 2.74 -28.00
C LYS A 64 5.97 2.67 -29.32
N ILE A 65 5.23 2.48 -30.42
CA ILE A 65 5.81 2.39 -31.75
C ILE A 65 6.59 3.67 -32.05
N ARG A 66 5.98 4.83 -31.84
CA ARG A 66 6.58 6.14 -32.16
C ARG A 66 7.83 6.48 -31.35
N TYR A 67 7.77 6.34 -30.04
CA TYR A 67 8.78 6.92 -29.13
C TYR A 67 9.80 5.91 -28.61
N ILE A 68 9.49 4.62 -28.68
CA ILE A 68 10.34 3.56 -28.13
C ILE A 68 10.90 2.71 -29.25
N SER A 69 10.04 2.02 -30.00
CA SER A 69 10.51 1.11 -31.06
C SER A 69 11.14 1.86 -32.22
N LYS A 70 10.62 3.06 -32.52
CA LYS A 70 10.96 3.88 -33.68
C LYS A 70 10.89 3.10 -35.01
N ASP A 71 10.00 2.10 -35.10
CA ASP A 71 9.79 1.34 -36.32
C ASP A 71 9.09 2.20 -37.38
N GLY A 72 9.86 2.68 -38.36
CA GLY A 72 9.37 3.56 -39.43
C GLY A 72 8.27 2.93 -40.27
N ASN A 73 8.28 1.61 -40.45
CA ASN A 73 7.28 0.91 -41.27
C ASN A 73 5.87 0.98 -40.67
N LEU A 74 5.77 1.21 -39.35
CA LEU A 74 4.52 1.28 -38.62
C LEU A 74 4.06 2.72 -38.35
N TYR A 75 4.81 3.73 -38.79
CA TYR A 75 4.46 5.14 -38.53
C TYR A 75 3.15 5.57 -39.19
N SER A 76 2.83 5.03 -40.36
CA SER A 76 1.52 5.23 -41.00
C SER A 76 0.40 4.70 -40.10
N THR A 77 0.50 3.44 -39.64
CA THR A 77 -0.46 2.82 -38.71
C THR A 77 -0.61 3.62 -37.41
N VAL A 78 0.50 4.11 -36.84
CA VAL A 78 0.50 4.98 -35.66
C VAL A 78 -0.27 6.28 -35.93
N LEU A 79 0.03 6.94 -37.05
CA LEU A 79 -0.59 8.20 -37.45
C LEU A 79 -2.11 8.05 -37.55
N PHE A 80 -2.57 7.02 -38.26
CA PHE A 80 -3.99 6.74 -38.43
C PHE A 80 -4.68 6.37 -37.11
N THR A 81 -4.04 5.52 -36.31
CA THR A 81 -4.57 5.12 -34.99
C THR A 81 -4.80 6.35 -34.09
N LEU A 82 -3.82 7.26 -34.01
CA LEU A 82 -3.96 8.48 -33.23
C LEU A 82 -5.02 9.43 -33.81
N ALA A 83 -5.10 9.54 -35.13
CA ALA A 83 -6.10 10.38 -35.79
C ALA A 83 -7.53 9.91 -35.49
N ILE A 84 -7.80 8.61 -35.64
CA ILE A 84 -9.13 8.01 -35.45
C ILE A 84 -9.58 8.12 -33.98
N LYS A 85 -8.66 7.91 -33.03
CA LYS A 85 -9.01 7.87 -31.60
C LYS A 85 -9.10 9.25 -30.93
N LEU A 86 -8.70 10.32 -31.62
CA LEU A 86 -8.70 11.67 -31.07
C LEU A 86 -10.11 12.13 -30.67
N GLU A 87 -11.10 11.79 -31.48
CA GLU A 87 -12.50 12.11 -31.23
C GLU A 87 -13.05 11.48 -29.93
N ALA A 88 -12.74 10.21 -29.70
CA ALA A 88 -13.12 9.51 -28.47
C ALA A 88 -12.48 10.19 -27.24
N TYR A 89 -11.25 10.67 -27.39
CA TYR A 89 -10.56 11.42 -26.34
C TYR A 89 -11.24 12.77 -26.03
N PHE A 90 -11.68 13.52 -27.04
CA PHE A 90 -12.47 14.75 -26.83
C PHE A 90 -13.75 14.50 -26.04
N LYS A 91 -14.50 13.44 -26.40
CA LYS A 91 -15.72 13.05 -25.68
C LYS A 91 -15.45 12.72 -24.22
N ARG A 92 -14.35 12.03 -23.94
CA ARG A 92 -13.90 11.71 -22.58
C ARG A 92 -13.61 12.97 -21.77
N VAL A 93 -12.79 13.88 -22.30
CA VAL A 93 -12.45 15.13 -21.62
C VAL A 93 -13.70 15.93 -21.29
N TYR A 94 -14.63 16.08 -22.23
CA TYR A 94 -15.88 16.79 -21.93
C TYR A 94 -16.73 16.08 -20.88
N LYS A 95 -16.89 14.75 -20.96
CA LYS A 95 -17.71 14.01 -19.98
C LYS A 95 -17.22 14.28 -18.56
N LEU A 96 -15.91 14.37 -18.38
CA LEU A 96 -15.27 14.69 -17.11
C LEU A 96 -15.47 16.15 -16.72
N THR A 97 -15.18 17.07 -17.63
CA THR A 97 -15.18 18.50 -17.31
C THR A 97 -16.58 19.11 -17.31
N SER A 98 -17.57 18.49 -17.97
CA SER A 98 -18.88 19.10 -18.25
C SER A 98 -18.79 20.51 -18.85
N GLU A 99 -17.67 20.82 -19.53
CA GLU A 99 -17.37 22.13 -20.11
C GLU A 99 -17.18 22.00 -21.61
N SER A 100 -17.84 22.87 -22.37
CA SER A 100 -17.69 22.89 -23.81
C SER A 100 -16.28 23.33 -24.22
N LEU A 101 -15.87 22.87 -25.40
CA LEU A 101 -14.62 23.28 -26.04
C LEU A 101 -14.61 24.76 -26.42
N TRP A 102 -15.78 25.37 -26.53
CA TRP A 102 -16.01 26.68 -27.14
C TRP A 102 -16.54 27.69 -26.10
N PRO A 103 -15.90 28.85 -25.95
CA PRO A 103 -16.41 29.93 -25.09
C PRO A 103 -17.83 30.34 -25.47
N GLY A 104 -18.70 30.57 -24.47
CA GLY A 104 -20.05 31.11 -24.69
C GLY A 104 -21.14 30.08 -25.06
N GLN A 105 -20.84 28.78 -25.02
CA GLN A 105 -21.80 27.74 -25.41
C GLN A 105 -22.03 26.73 -24.29
N LYS A 106 -22.93 27.06 -23.35
CA LYS A 106 -23.46 26.11 -22.36
C LYS A 106 -24.36 25.09 -23.05
N ASP A 107 -24.28 23.83 -22.64
CA ASP A 107 -25.21 22.73 -22.98
C ASP A 107 -25.11 22.07 -24.39
N MET A 108 -24.03 22.26 -25.14
CA MET A 108 -24.01 21.84 -26.57
C MET A 108 -23.49 20.42 -26.88
N MET A 109 -22.91 19.66 -25.93
CA MET A 109 -22.27 18.38 -26.30
C MET A 109 -23.19 17.19 -26.51
N GLY A 110 -24.43 17.22 -26.02
CA GLY A 110 -25.39 16.15 -26.35
C GLY A 110 -25.65 16.07 -27.85
N GLY A 111 -25.60 17.22 -28.54
CA GLY A 111 -25.83 17.32 -29.98
C GLY A 111 -24.57 17.45 -30.82
N GLN A 112 -23.53 18.19 -30.39
CA GLN A 112 -22.54 18.66 -31.35
C GLN A 112 -21.39 17.71 -31.61
N ILE A 113 -20.65 17.17 -30.63
CA ILE A 113 -19.64 16.15 -30.95
C ILE A 113 -20.33 14.87 -31.45
N VAL A 114 -21.49 14.54 -30.90
CA VAL A 114 -22.28 13.40 -31.35
C VAL A 114 -22.82 13.59 -32.77
N THR A 115 -23.19 14.79 -33.23
CA THR A 115 -23.67 14.99 -34.63
C THR A 115 -22.54 15.36 -35.59
N PHE A 116 -21.50 16.08 -35.13
CA PHE A 116 -20.23 16.32 -35.81
C PHE A 116 -19.45 15.01 -36.08
N VAL A 117 -19.85 13.92 -35.42
CA VAL A 117 -19.30 12.58 -35.65
C VAL A 117 -20.35 11.62 -36.21
N ARG A 118 -21.55 11.54 -35.64
CA ARG A 118 -22.60 10.61 -36.12
C ARG A 118 -23.12 10.97 -37.50
N LYS A 119 -23.21 12.25 -37.89
CA LYS A 119 -23.53 12.62 -39.29
C LYS A 119 -22.33 12.51 -40.23
N PHE A 120 -21.13 12.24 -39.72
CA PHE A 120 -19.93 11.93 -40.52
C PHE A 120 -19.59 10.43 -40.54
N LYS A 121 -20.35 9.61 -39.81
CA LYS A 121 -20.55 8.19 -40.14
C LYS A 121 -21.56 8.10 -41.29
N PHE A 122 -21.16 8.49 -42.50
CA PHE A 122 -21.86 8.05 -43.69
C PHE A 122 -21.55 6.56 -43.91
N THR A 123 -22.55 5.72 -43.65
CA THR A 123 -22.67 4.41 -44.28
C THR A 123 -23.05 4.61 -45.75
N TYR A 124 -22.34 3.91 -46.63
CA TYR A 124 -22.25 4.04 -48.09
C TYR A 124 -23.55 3.79 -48.90
N ASN A 125 -24.74 3.88 -48.31
CA ASN A 125 -25.97 3.47 -49.01
C ASN A 125 -26.74 4.60 -49.72
N ASP A 126 -26.25 5.83 -49.76
CA ASP A 126 -26.88 6.88 -50.58
C ASP A 126 -25.99 7.28 -51.76
N ALA A 127 -26.44 6.87 -52.96
CA ALA A 127 -25.74 6.97 -54.23
C ALA A 127 -25.68 8.39 -54.84
N GLN A 128 -25.71 9.46 -54.04
CA GLN A 128 -25.91 10.83 -54.55
C GLN A 128 -24.79 11.85 -54.31
N PHE A 129 -23.70 11.53 -53.61
CA PHE A 129 -22.62 12.51 -53.40
C PHE A 129 -21.50 12.36 -54.43
N ASN A 130 -21.63 13.04 -55.56
CA ASN A 130 -20.64 13.04 -56.64
C ASN A 130 -19.79 14.31 -56.75
N THR A 131 -20.02 15.38 -55.98
CA THR A 131 -19.15 16.57 -56.04
C THR A 131 -19.07 17.33 -54.72
N ALA A 132 -17.96 18.04 -54.50
CA ALA A 132 -17.64 18.81 -53.29
C ALA A 132 -18.54 20.04 -53.03
N ASP A 133 -19.54 20.30 -53.88
CA ASP A 133 -20.36 21.51 -53.89
C ASP A 133 -21.84 21.32 -53.49
N ASP A 134 -22.23 20.15 -52.95
CA ASP A 134 -23.62 19.91 -52.50
C ASP A 134 -23.94 20.61 -51.16
N ILE A 135 -24.04 21.93 -51.21
CA ILE A 135 -24.45 22.83 -50.11
C ILE A 135 -25.94 22.63 -49.76
N THR A 136 -26.75 22.10 -50.67
CA THR A 136 -28.20 21.87 -50.51
C THR A 136 -28.54 20.79 -49.49
N ALA A 137 -27.64 19.84 -49.19
CA ALA A 137 -27.87 18.83 -48.16
C ALA A 137 -27.96 19.39 -46.72
N PHE A 138 -27.58 20.67 -46.54
CA PHE A 138 -27.54 21.34 -45.23
C PHE A 138 -28.72 22.31 -44.99
N GLU A 139 -29.59 22.57 -45.96
CA GLU A 139 -30.65 23.59 -45.84
C GLU A 139 -31.80 23.22 -44.87
N GLY A 140 -31.96 21.94 -44.52
CA GLY A 140 -33.03 21.48 -43.62
C GLY A 140 -32.59 21.10 -42.20
N ALA A 141 -31.29 21.03 -41.90
CA ALA A 141 -30.80 20.59 -40.61
C ALA A 141 -30.72 21.76 -39.64
N LYS A 142 -31.46 21.69 -38.52
CA LYS A 142 -31.45 22.66 -37.42
C LYS A 142 -30.06 23.28 -37.22
N LYS A 143 -30.00 24.59 -37.49
CA LYS A 143 -28.84 25.48 -37.51
C LYS A 143 -27.80 25.10 -36.44
N PHE A 144 -26.63 24.66 -36.90
CA PHE A 144 -25.46 24.40 -36.07
C PHE A 144 -24.83 25.74 -35.70
N PHE A 145 -24.67 25.97 -34.40
CA PHE A 145 -24.09 27.16 -33.77
C PHE A 145 -24.96 28.43 -33.87
N LYS A 146 -25.21 29.05 -32.70
CA LYS A 146 -25.63 30.45 -32.64
C LYS A 146 -24.42 31.27 -33.11
N ALA A 147 -24.67 32.23 -33.99
CA ALA A 147 -23.65 33.07 -34.61
C ALA A 147 -22.63 33.62 -33.61
N HIS A 148 -21.40 33.83 -34.08
CA HIS A 148 -20.40 34.64 -33.38
C HIS A 148 -21.02 36.00 -33.01
N PRO A 149 -20.51 36.75 -32.00
CA PRO A 149 -21.07 38.05 -31.63
C PRO A 149 -21.18 39.04 -32.80
N ASP A 150 -20.40 38.85 -33.85
CA ASP A 150 -20.40 39.62 -35.11
C ASP A 150 -21.39 39.10 -36.19
N GLY A 151 -22.12 38.01 -35.92
CA GLY A 151 -23.10 37.44 -36.84
C GLY A 151 -22.56 36.38 -37.81
N THR A 152 -21.26 36.08 -37.82
CA THR A 152 -20.70 35.02 -38.67
C THR A 152 -20.96 33.64 -38.10
N SER A 153 -21.25 32.69 -38.98
CA SER A 153 -21.53 31.31 -38.61
C SER A 153 -20.35 30.40 -38.94
N VAL A 154 -20.07 29.45 -38.07
CA VAL A 154 -18.94 28.51 -38.16
C VAL A 154 -19.49 27.17 -38.65
N TYR A 155 -19.24 26.80 -39.91
CA TYR A 155 -19.84 25.64 -40.56
C TYR A 155 -18.84 24.59 -41.07
N THR A 156 -17.53 24.90 -41.08
CA THR A 156 -16.48 24.03 -41.64
C THR A 156 -15.27 23.89 -40.69
N PRO A 157 -14.44 22.83 -40.81
CA PRO A 157 -13.14 22.76 -40.13
C PRO A 157 -12.22 23.96 -40.41
N SER A 158 -12.43 24.66 -41.53
CA SER A 158 -11.71 25.89 -41.87
C SER A 158 -12.15 27.07 -41.00
N ASP A 159 -13.40 27.09 -40.53
CA ASP A 159 -13.92 28.14 -39.65
C ASP A 159 -13.40 28.00 -38.20
N ALA A 160 -12.88 26.81 -37.84
CA ALA A 160 -12.19 26.60 -36.57
C ALA A 160 -10.81 27.30 -36.51
N ARG A 161 -10.29 27.79 -37.65
CA ARG A 161 -8.96 28.44 -37.75
C ARG A 161 -8.76 29.64 -36.84
N GLY A 162 -9.83 30.41 -36.60
CA GLY A 162 -9.76 31.60 -35.75
C GLY A 162 -9.96 31.32 -34.27
N LEU A 163 -10.43 30.13 -33.90
CA LEU A 163 -10.97 29.86 -32.57
C LEU A 163 -10.09 28.94 -31.71
N PHE A 164 -9.15 28.22 -32.32
CA PHE A 164 -8.40 27.16 -31.66
C PHE A 164 -6.92 27.21 -32.08
N PRO A 165 -5.96 27.39 -31.14
CA PRO A 165 -4.53 27.54 -31.47
C PRO A 165 -3.92 26.37 -32.26
N PHE A 166 -4.56 25.20 -32.27
CA PHE A 166 -4.10 23.99 -32.97
C PHE A 166 -5.10 23.52 -34.04
N SER A 167 -5.87 24.44 -34.62
CA SER A 167 -7.01 24.12 -35.51
C SER A 167 -6.57 23.40 -36.77
N GLU A 168 -5.43 23.81 -37.32
CA GLU A 168 -4.83 23.17 -38.49
C GLU A 168 -4.40 21.73 -38.20
N TYR A 169 -3.94 21.44 -36.98
CA TYR A 169 -3.53 20.09 -36.60
C TYR A 169 -4.73 19.20 -36.36
N PHE A 170 -5.81 19.76 -35.83
CA PHE A 170 -7.10 19.07 -35.73
C PHE A 170 -7.69 18.79 -37.11
N LYS A 171 -7.69 19.78 -38.02
CA LYS A 171 -8.13 19.62 -39.41
C LYS A 171 -7.33 18.54 -40.13
N LEU A 172 -6.02 18.52 -39.93
CA LEU A 172 -5.14 17.47 -40.44
C LEU A 172 -5.54 16.08 -39.92
N ALA A 173 -5.68 15.92 -38.60
CA ALA A 173 -6.10 14.64 -38.01
C ALA A 173 -7.47 14.17 -38.56
N TYR A 174 -8.41 15.10 -38.71
CA TYR A 174 -9.72 14.83 -39.30
C TYR A 174 -9.62 14.38 -40.76
N ASN A 175 -8.83 15.07 -41.59
CA ASN A 175 -8.63 14.70 -42.99
C ASN A 175 -8.02 13.30 -43.10
N LEU A 176 -7.01 12.99 -42.27
CA LEU A 176 -6.35 11.68 -42.23
C LEU A 176 -7.33 10.56 -41.83
N ALA A 177 -8.11 10.77 -40.77
CA ALA A 177 -9.11 9.79 -40.32
C ALA A 177 -10.21 9.52 -41.36
N ASN A 178 -10.52 10.49 -42.23
CA ASN A 178 -11.52 10.31 -43.29
C ASN A 178 -10.93 9.83 -44.62
N SER A 179 -9.65 10.07 -44.88
CA SER A 179 -8.98 9.64 -46.12
C SER A 179 -8.93 8.12 -46.29
N GLU A 180 -8.81 7.33 -45.20
CA GLU A 180 -8.93 5.86 -45.22
C GLU A 180 -10.23 5.35 -45.87
N ARG A 181 -11.27 6.19 -45.99
CA ARG A 181 -12.55 5.78 -46.61
C ARG A 181 -12.60 6.00 -48.12
N HIS A 182 -11.67 6.76 -48.70
CA HIS A 182 -11.76 7.17 -50.10
C HIS A 182 -10.45 7.12 -50.90
N SER A 183 -9.26 7.13 -50.29
CA SER A 183 -7.92 6.86 -50.90
C SER A 183 -6.84 6.98 -49.82
N ASP A 184 -5.87 6.06 -49.76
CA ASP A 184 -4.70 6.23 -48.87
C ASP A 184 -3.98 7.54 -49.22
N PRO A 185 -3.82 8.49 -48.28
CA PRO A 185 -3.06 9.69 -48.55
C PRO A 185 -1.60 9.30 -48.78
N GLU A 186 -1.05 9.65 -49.94
CA GLU A 186 0.38 9.53 -50.22
C GLU A 186 1.14 10.51 -49.31
N ILE A 187 1.58 10.03 -48.15
CA ILE A 187 2.39 10.78 -47.20
C ILE A 187 3.81 10.23 -47.29
N SER A 188 4.79 11.12 -47.47
CA SER A 188 6.19 10.70 -47.48
C SER A 188 6.64 10.21 -46.10
N ASP A 189 7.50 9.20 -46.05
CA ASP A 189 8.03 8.64 -44.79
C ASP A 189 8.73 9.70 -43.93
N ASP A 190 9.35 10.69 -44.56
CA ASP A 190 10.01 11.82 -43.89
C ASP A 190 9.04 12.75 -43.16
N GLU A 191 7.78 12.82 -43.59
CA GLU A 191 6.75 13.69 -43.01
C GLU A 191 6.00 13.03 -41.85
N LEU A 192 5.89 11.70 -41.85
CA LEU A 192 5.16 10.92 -40.85
C LEU A 192 5.50 11.28 -39.39
N PRO A 193 6.79 11.38 -38.97
CA PRO A 193 7.12 11.71 -37.59
C PRO A 193 6.59 13.08 -37.17
N GLY A 194 6.63 14.06 -38.07
CA GLY A 194 6.17 15.42 -37.82
C GLY A 194 4.64 15.50 -37.75
N LEU A 195 3.93 14.74 -38.58
CA LEU A 195 2.48 14.65 -38.54
C LEU A 195 1.99 14.01 -37.25
N ILE A 196 2.62 12.92 -36.79
CA ILE A 196 2.31 12.27 -35.51
C ILE A 196 2.48 13.28 -34.36
N THR A 197 3.57 14.03 -34.34
CA THR A 197 3.80 15.06 -33.31
C THR A 197 2.70 16.13 -33.31
N ARG A 198 2.21 16.56 -34.48
CA ARG A 198 1.09 17.51 -34.59
C ARG A 198 -0.20 16.95 -34.00
N ILE A 199 -0.52 15.67 -34.25
CA ILE A 199 -1.71 15.03 -33.68
C ILE A 199 -1.60 14.90 -32.16
N ILE A 200 -0.45 14.46 -31.64
CA ILE A 200 -0.21 14.37 -30.19
C ILE A 200 -0.30 15.74 -29.52
N SER A 201 0.11 16.80 -30.22
CA SER A 201 -0.04 18.18 -29.73
C SER A 201 -1.51 18.53 -29.46
N CYS A 202 -2.46 18.03 -30.26
CA CYS A 202 -3.89 18.21 -30.00
C CYS A 202 -4.34 17.54 -28.70
N TYR A 203 -3.90 16.29 -28.46
CA TYR A 203 -4.21 15.57 -27.22
C TYR A 203 -3.69 16.31 -25.97
N ILE A 204 -2.43 16.75 -26.03
CA ILE A 204 -1.75 17.44 -24.92
C ILE A 204 -2.32 18.84 -24.72
N PHE A 205 -2.69 19.56 -25.79
CA PHE A 205 -3.38 20.84 -25.68
C PHE A 205 -4.68 20.71 -24.89
N LEU A 206 -5.49 19.68 -25.16
CA LEU A 206 -6.75 19.48 -24.44
C LEU A 206 -6.51 19.17 -22.97
N ALA A 207 -5.54 18.30 -22.68
CA ALA A 207 -5.13 18.03 -21.30
C ALA A 207 -4.68 19.33 -20.61
N ALA A 208 -3.92 20.20 -21.30
CA ALA A 208 -3.46 21.47 -20.78
C ALA A 208 -4.60 22.46 -20.54
N LYS A 209 -5.51 22.60 -21.51
CA LYS A 209 -6.63 23.55 -21.45
C LYS A 209 -7.57 23.25 -20.28
N TYR A 210 -7.81 21.98 -19.98
CA TYR A 210 -8.68 21.57 -18.88
C TYR A 210 -7.90 21.08 -17.67
N ALA A 211 -6.61 21.39 -17.59
CA ALA A 211 -5.69 20.74 -16.66
C ALA A 211 -6.12 20.92 -15.19
N LYS A 212 -6.60 22.10 -14.81
CA LYS A 212 -7.07 22.36 -13.45
C LYS A 212 -8.22 21.43 -13.04
N LYS A 213 -9.23 21.29 -13.89
CA LYS A 213 -10.42 20.48 -13.62
C LYS A 213 -10.15 18.99 -13.75
N LEU A 214 -9.42 18.61 -14.79
CA LEU A 214 -8.96 17.24 -14.98
C LEU A 214 -8.02 16.83 -13.86
N SER A 215 -7.16 17.71 -13.34
CA SER A 215 -6.34 17.39 -12.17
C SER A 215 -7.24 17.11 -10.98
N ASN A 216 -8.18 17.98 -10.61
CA ASN A 216 -9.05 17.73 -9.46
C ASN A 216 -9.89 16.43 -9.56
N LEU A 217 -10.22 15.99 -10.77
CA LEU A 217 -11.05 14.80 -11.02
C LEU A 217 -10.23 13.51 -11.13
N LEU A 218 -9.17 13.55 -11.94
CA LEU A 218 -8.35 12.40 -12.32
C LEU A 218 -7.12 12.22 -11.42
N ILE A 219 -6.66 13.34 -10.89
CA ILE A 219 -5.49 13.52 -10.06
C ILE A 219 -6.03 14.09 -8.74
N HIS A 220 -6.82 13.29 -8.02
CA HIS A 220 -6.82 13.43 -6.57
C HIS A 220 -5.41 13.05 -6.05
N GLU A 221 -4.42 13.86 -6.41
CA GLU A 221 -3.06 13.89 -5.89
C GLU A 221 -2.54 15.33 -5.98
N PRO A 222 -2.08 15.91 -4.85
CA PRO A 222 -1.44 17.21 -4.83
C PRO A 222 -0.10 17.16 -5.59
N ASP A 223 0.05 18.06 -6.56
CA ASP A 223 1.31 18.54 -7.16
C ASP A 223 2.42 17.52 -7.46
N VAL A 224 2.64 17.27 -8.76
CA VAL A 224 3.75 16.45 -9.27
C VAL A 224 5.06 17.24 -9.39
N LEU A 225 5.29 18.11 -8.39
CA LEU A 225 6.62 18.54 -7.99
C LEU A 225 7.08 17.86 -6.68
N LYS A 226 6.21 17.08 -6.01
CA LYS A 226 6.60 16.15 -4.94
C LYS A 226 7.06 14.82 -5.55
N ALA A 227 8.29 14.80 -6.03
CA ALA A 227 9.08 13.57 -6.04
C ALA A 227 9.77 13.44 -4.67
N SER A 228 9.29 12.68 -3.68
CA SER A 228 7.92 12.45 -3.22
C SER A 228 8.01 12.43 -1.69
N ASN A 229 7.06 13.02 -0.97
CA ASN A 229 7.10 12.97 0.50
C ASN A 229 7.12 11.51 0.98
N TRP A 230 6.56 10.60 0.18
CA TRP A 230 6.76 9.15 0.29
C TRP A 230 8.23 8.70 0.20
N ASN A 231 9.00 9.11 -0.82
CA ASN A 231 10.42 8.76 -0.96
C ASN A 231 11.25 9.32 0.22
N MET A 232 10.96 10.54 0.66
CA MET A 232 11.61 11.13 1.82
C MET A 232 11.26 10.36 3.11
N PHE A 233 9.99 10.03 3.32
CA PHE A 233 9.53 9.16 4.40
C PHE A 233 10.23 7.79 4.36
N ARG A 234 10.25 7.14 3.19
CA ARG A 234 10.90 5.85 2.98
C ARG A 234 12.40 5.92 3.30
N GLN A 235 13.08 6.99 2.88
CA GLN A 235 14.50 7.21 3.19
C GLN A 235 14.73 7.42 4.70
N TYR A 236 13.89 8.22 5.36
CA TYR A 236 13.99 8.45 6.81
C TYR A 236 13.78 7.18 7.63
N ASN A 237 12.91 6.28 7.15
CA ASN A 237 12.68 4.97 7.75
C ASN A 237 13.72 3.90 7.35
N GLY A 238 14.82 4.29 6.69
CA GLY A 238 15.87 3.36 6.29
C GLY A 238 15.42 2.35 5.24
N ASN A 239 14.48 2.72 4.38
CA ASN A 239 13.86 1.86 3.37
C ASN A 239 13.21 0.59 3.93
N PHE A 240 12.84 0.59 5.21
CA PHE A 240 12.31 -0.56 5.92
C PHE A 240 13.27 -1.77 5.95
N ASP A 241 14.57 -1.51 6.15
CA ASP A 241 15.60 -2.52 6.24
C ASP A 241 15.35 -3.53 7.38
N LYS A 242 15.55 -4.82 7.10
CA LYS A 242 15.34 -5.93 8.05
C LYS A 242 16.22 -5.87 9.31
N ASN A 243 17.32 -5.13 9.27
CA ASN A 243 18.29 -4.95 10.36
C ASN A 243 17.97 -3.75 11.26
N GLN A 244 16.76 -3.19 11.13
CA GLN A 244 16.24 -2.14 12.00
C GLN A 244 15.02 -2.66 12.75
N GLN A 245 14.73 -2.01 13.87
CA GLN A 245 13.48 -2.24 14.60
C GLN A 245 12.47 -1.15 14.27
N TYR A 246 11.22 -1.55 14.05
CA TYR A 246 10.15 -0.63 13.67
C TYR A 246 9.09 -0.51 14.75
N PHE A 247 8.92 0.72 15.21
CA PHE A 247 7.93 1.10 16.20
C PHE A 247 6.90 2.01 15.53
N LEU A 248 5.62 1.79 15.82
CA LEU A 248 4.52 2.59 15.27
C LEU A 248 3.73 3.25 16.39
N ILE A 249 3.56 4.57 16.35
CA ILE A 249 2.59 5.30 17.18
C ILE A 249 1.46 5.75 16.27
N ILE A 250 0.24 5.33 16.54
CA ILE A 250 -0.88 5.52 15.61
C ILE A 250 -2.18 5.85 16.33
N ASP A 251 -2.90 6.82 15.77
CA ASP A 251 -4.30 7.11 16.09
C ASP A 251 -5.23 6.40 15.10
N ARG A 252 -6.53 6.53 15.37
CA ARG A 252 -7.57 6.05 14.45
C ARG A 252 -7.45 6.69 13.06
N PHE A 253 -7.38 5.85 12.03
CA PHE A 253 -7.55 6.24 10.64
C PHE A 253 -8.96 5.92 10.15
N ASN A 254 -9.69 6.93 9.70
CA ASN A 254 -10.99 6.75 9.05
C ASN A 254 -10.80 6.37 7.57
N THR A 255 -10.50 5.10 7.30
CA THR A 255 -10.28 4.60 5.95
C THR A 255 -10.76 3.17 5.78
N SER A 256 -10.68 2.62 4.55
CA SER A 256 -11.09 1.24 4.30
C SER A 256 -10.11 0.24 4.91
N GLU A 257 -10.62 -0.92 5.32
CA GLU A 257 -9.83 -2.04 5.84
C GLU A 257 -8.67 -2.42 4.89
N SER A 258 -8.92 -2.47 3.58
CA SER A 258 -7.90 -2.74 2.56
C SER A 258 -6.78 -1.69 2.45
N LYS A 259 -6.98 -0.48 2.98
CA LYS A 259 -5.92 0.52 3.08
C LYS A 259 -5.14 0.32 4.38
N LEU A 260 -5.82 0.06 5.49
CA LEU A 260 -5.19 -0.27 6.78
C LEU A 260 -4.29 -1.49 6.69
N GLN A 261 -4.71 -2.52 5.94
CA GLN A 261 -3.91 -3.72 5.68
C GLN A 261 -2.54 -3.43 5.06
N ALA A 262 -2.38 -2.33 4.31
CA ALA A 262 -1.08 -1.97 3.74
C ALA A 262 -0.04 -1.63 4.83
N ILE A 263 -0.46 -1.20 6.02
CA ILE A 263 0.44 -0.97 7.16
C ILE A 263 1.03 -2.30 7.67
N ALA A 264 0.34 -3.43 7.48
CA ALA A 264 0.83 -4.75 7.88
C ALA A 264 2.04 -5.23 7.07
N ASN A 265 2.34 -4.59 5.93
CA ASN A 265 3.48 -4.92 5.09
C ASN A 265 4.84 -4.60 5.74
N ILE A 266 4.84 -3.89 6.87
CA ILE A 266 6.05 -3.57 7.62
C ILE A 266 6.24 -4.57 8.75
N LYS A 267 7.49 -4.97 8.96
CA LYS A 267 7.92 -5.83 10.07
C LYS A 267 7.93 -5.03 11.38
N TRP A 268 6.75 -4.79 11.95
CA TRP A 268 6.63 -4.09 13.22
C TRP A 268 7.17 -4.94 14.36
N ASP A 269 7.96 -4.32 15.24
CA ASP A 269 8.37 -4.91 16.51
C ASP A 269 7.48 -4.40 17.64
N PHE A 270 7.06 -3.13 17.60
CA PHE A 270 6.16 -2.56 18.60
C PHE A 270 5.13 -1.60 17.96
N ILE A 271 3.87 -1.70 18.37
CA ILE A 271 2.78 -0.81 17.94
C ILE A 271 2.12 -0.22 19.19
N PHE A 272 2.00 1.11 19.21
CA PHE A 272 1.29 1.91 20.20
C PHE A 272 -0.01 2.40 19.56
N ASP A 273 -1.09 1.70 19.83
CA ASP A 273 -2.39 1.93 19.21
C ASP A 273 -3.30 2.74 20.15
N LEU A 274 -3.53 3.99 19.78
CA LEU A 274 -4.36 4.94 20.55
C LEU A 274 -5.86 4.81 20.22
N ASP A 275 -6.25 3.99 19.23
CA ASP A 275 -7.66 3.77 18.90
C ASP A 275 -8.30 2.74 19.83
N VAL A 276 -9.11 3.24 20.77
CA VAL A 276 -9.88 2.40 21.71
C VAL A 276 -10.85 1.43 21.03
N ASN A 277 -11.19 1.64 19.75
CA ASN A 277 -12.07 0.77 18.97
C ASN A 277 -11.31 -0.06 17.92
N SER A 278 -9.98 -0.07 17.95
CA SER A 278 -9.13 -0.70 16.93
C SER A 278 -9.45 -2.18 16.70
N ALA A 279 -9.86 -2.89 17.77
CA ALA A 279 -10.22 -4.29 17.71
C ALA A 279 -11.49 -4.60 16.91
N ASN A 280 -12.36 -3.61 16.69
CA ASN A 280 -13.61 -3.79 15.97
C ASN A 280 -13.50 -3.34 14.51
N ASP A 281 -12.94 -2.16 14.27
CA ASP A 281 -12.97 -1.50 12.95
C ASP A 281 -11.73 -0.64 12.65
N GLY A 282 -10.66 -0.77 13.44
CA GLY A 282 -9.41 -0.04 13.23
C GLY A 282 -8.27 -0.94 12.76
N LEU A 283 -7.05 -0.51 13.06
CA LEU A 283 -5.83 -1.14 12.55
C LEU A 283 -5.69 -2.60 13.03
N PHE A 284 -6.01 -2.86 14.29
CA PHE A 284 -5.90 -4.19 14.88
C PHE A 284 -6.84 -5.18 14.19
N ALA A 285 -8.10 -4.79 13.96
CA ALA A 285 -9.06 -5.59 13.22
C ALA A 285 -8.58 -5.88 11.79
N ALA A 286 -8.05 -4.87 11.10
CA ALA A 286 -7.52 -5.02 9.74
C ALA A 286 -6.30 -5.96 9.67
N PHE A 287 -5.47 -6.03 10.71
CA PHE A 287 -4.37 -7.00 10.80
C PHE A 287 -4.89 -8.41 11.07
N HIS A 288 -5.93 -8.56 11.88
CA HIS A 288 -6.54 -9.86 12.20
C HIS A 288 -7.31 -10.47 11.03
N SER A 289 -7.81 -9.65 10.11
CA SER A 289 -8.49 -10.13 8.91
C SER A 289 -7.55 -10.61 7.80
N LEU A 290 -6.25 -10.35 7.92
CA LEU A 290 -5.26 -10.88 6.98
C LEU A 290 -5.16 -12.41 7.11
N ALA A 291 -5.42 -13.10 6.01
CA ALA A 291 -5.33 -14.56 5.96
C ALA A 291 -3.93 -15.10 6.30
N THR A 292 -2.88 -14.30 6.04
CA THR A 292 -1.48 -14.63 6.30
C THR A 292 -0.73 -13.41 6.83
N PHE A 293 -0.67 -13.25 8.15
CA PHE A 293 0.25 -12.32 8.81
C PHE A 293 1.45 -13.12 9.34
N PRO A 294 2.70 -12.78 8.98
CA PRO A 294 3.86 -13.66 9.20
C PRO A 294 4.40 -13.65 10.64
N ARG A 295 3.79 -12.88 11.56
CA ARG A 295 4.26 -12.71 12.94
C ARG A 295 3.14 -12.93 13.95
N VAL A 296 3.52 -13.45 15.12
CA VAL A 296 2.61 -13.51 16.27
C VAL A 296 2.35 -12.08 16.74
N ILE A 297 1.09 -11.73 16.99
CA ILE A 297 0.73 -10.47 17.63
C ILE A 297 0.53 -10.74 19.12
N ASN A 298 1.36 -10.12 19.96
CA ASN A 298 1.18 -10.17 21.41
C ASN A 298 0.52 -8.89 21.89
N GLN A 299 -0.73 -9.00 22.33
CA GLN A 299 -1.49 -7.87 22.86
C GLN A 299 -1.00 -7.49 24.26
N VAL A 300 -0.73 -6.21 24.45
CA VAL A 300 -0.40 -5.61 25.74
C VAL A 300 -1.54 -4.68 26.13
N VAL A 301 -2.33 -5.11 27.11
CA VAL A 301 -3.47 -4.34 27.63
C VAL A 301 -3.26 -4.15 29.13
N HIS A 302 -3.09 -2.89 29.54
CA HIS A 302 -3.02 -2.54 30.96
C HIS A 302 -4.42 -2.33 31.52
N THR A 303 -4.66 -2.84 32.71
CA THR A 303 -5.90 -2.64 33.46
C THR A 303 -5.63 -2.14 34.88
N ASP A 304 -6.63 -1.51 35.49
CA ASP A 304 -6.56 -1.09 36.90
C ASP A 304 -6.21 -2.25 37.87
N ASP A 305 -6.50 -3.49 37.48
CA ASP A 305 -6.22 -4.69 38.29
C ASP A 305 -4.73 -5.07 38.31
N ASP A 306 -3.93 -4.63 37.33
CA ASP A 306 -2.51 -5.00 37.23
C ASP A 306 -1.64 -4.31 38.29
N ARG A 307 -2.17 -3.26 38.94
CA ARG A 307 -1.45 -2.42 39.94
C ARG A 307 -0.09 -1.94 39.43
N GLY A 308 0.00 -1.64 38.13
CA GLY A 308 1.22 -1.19 37.47
C GLY A 308 2.30 -2.25 37.25
N ARG A 309 2.00 -3.54 37.45
CA ARG A 309 2.94 -4.63 37.13
C ARG A 309 2.94 -4.90 35.63
N ILE A 310 4.13 -5.12 35.08
CA ILE A 310 4.27 -5.64 33.72
C ILE A 310 4.15 -7.16 33.77
N SER A 311 3.07 -7.68 33.19
CA SER A 311 2.82 -9.14 33.07
C SER A 311 3.18 -9.68 31.68
N THR A 312 3.52 -8.79 30.75
CA THR A 312 3.83 -9.13 29.36
C THR A 312 5.15 -9.90 29.25
N ILE A 313 5.11 -11.00 28.51
CA ILE A 313 6.31 -11.70 28.04
C ILE A 313 6.76 -11.16 26.69
N PHE A 314 8.07 -11.17 26.43
CA PHE A 314 8.65 -10.66 25.19
C PHE A 314 9.29 -11.76 24.33
N PRO A 315 8.49 -12.69 23.75
CA PRO A 315 9.01 -13.74 22.89
C PRO A 315 9.60 -13.18 21.58
N ASP A 316 10.49 -13.97 20.97
CA ASP A 316 11.08 -13.64 19.69
C ASP A 316 10.07 -13.62 18.54
N ASN A 317 10.43 -12.92 17.46
CA ASN A 317 9.67 -12.82 16.21
C ASN A 317 8.18 -12.46 16.39
N THR A 318 7.91 -11.55 17.33
CA THR A 318 6.57 -11.14 17.75
C THR A 318 6.40 -9.64 17.54
N THR A 319 5.23 -9.22 17.06
CA THR A 319 4.81 -7.81 17.08
C THR A 319 4.07 -7.55 18.39
N PHE A 320 4.58 -6.65 19.21
CA PHE A 320 3.93 -6.25 20.46
C PHE A 320 2.92 -5.15 20.18
N TRP A 321 1.65 -5.41 20.47
CA TRP A 321 0.55 -4.48 20.22
C TRP A 321 0.04 -3.93 21.54
N TYR A 322 0.52 -2.75 21.89
CA TYR A 322 0.14 -2.07 23.11
C TYR A 322 -0.99 -1.08 22.85
N PHE A 323 -1.98 -1.09 23.74
CA PHE A 323 -3.12 -0.17 23.73
C PHE A 323 -2.95 0.91 24.81
N PRO A 324 -2.13 1.96 24.60
CA PRO A 324 -1.89 3.03 25.56
C PRO A 324 -3.11 3.93 25.82
N GLN A 325 -4.29 3.59 25.33
CA GLN A 325 -5.56 4.25 25.69
C GLN A 325 -6.63 3.25 26.17
N GLY A 326 -6.22 1.99 26.34
CA GLY A 326 -7.12 0.88 26.57
C GLY A 326 -7.89 0.49 25.31
N THR A 327 -8.77 -0.48 25.47
CA THR A 327 -9.62 -1.02 24.40
C THR A 327 -11.03 -1.23 24.90
N LYS A 328 -12.03 -0.96 24.06
CA LYS A 328 -13.44 -1.24 24.35
C LYS A 328 -13.71 -2.72 24.56
N ALA A 329 -12.85 -3.60 24.06
CA ALA A 329 -12.93 -5.04 24.35
C ALA A 329 -12.65 -5.35 25.84
N GLN A 330 -11.88 -4.49 26.53
CA GLN A 330 -11.51 -4.65 27.94
C GLN A 330 -11.81 -3.35 28.70
N LEU A 331 -13.07 -3.13 29.10
CA LEU A 331 -13.51 -1.85 29.69
C LEU A 331 -12.67 -1.36 30.89
N LYS A 332 -12.11 -2.27 31.69
CA LYS A 332 -11.20 -1.95 32.82
C LYS A 332 -9.85 -1.36 32.42
N SER A 333 -9.54 -1.34 31.12
CA SER A 333 -8.37 -0.67 30.57
C SER A 333 -8.66 0.79 30.22
N LEU A 334 -9.93 1.23 30.16
CA LEU A 334 -10.22 2.60 29.76
C LEU A 334 -9.90 3.59 30.88
N PRO A 335 -9.29 4.75 30.58
CA PRO A 335 -9.13 5.84 31.55
C PRO A 335 -10.47 6.24 32.17
N ARG A 336 -10.45 6.64 33.44
CA ARG A 336 -11.66 7.03 34.19
C ARG A 336 -12.41 8.22 33.58
N SER A 337 -11.69 9.08 32.88
CA SER A 337 -12.26 10.22 32.16
C SER A 337 -11.43 10.57 30.93
N SER A 338 -11.91 11.52 30.13
CA SER A 338 -11.17 12.07 28.99
C SER A 338 -10.04 13.04 29.38
N LYS A 339 -9.82 13.30 30.67
CA LYS A 339 -8.77 14.21 31.13
C LYS A 339 -7.39 13.58 30.98
N GLN A 340 -6.44 14.37 30.48
CA GLN A 340 -5.05 13.93 30.31
C GLN A 340 -4.38 13.50 31.62
N SER A 341 -4.74 14.11 32.75
CA SER A 341 -4.23 13.71 34.07
C SER A 341 -4.57 12.26 34.41
N ASP A 342 -5.81 11.85 34.12
CA ASP A 342 -6.32 10.52 34.46
C ASP A 342 -5.68 9.47 33.54
N TRP A 343 -5.52 9.81 32.26
CA TRP A 343 -4.74 9.02 31.32
C TRP A 343 -3.30 8.82 31.81
N ARG A 344 -2.62 9.89 32.22
CA ARG A 344 -1.21 9.84 32.65
C ARG A 344 -1.02 9.03 33.93
N VAL A 345 -1.96 9.13 34.88
CA VAL A 345 -1.95 8.30 36.10
C VAL A 345 -2.03 6.81 35.77
N MET A 346 -2.86 6.45 34.79
CA MET A 346 -3.05 5.06 34.39
C MET A 346 -1.90 4.54 33.53
N TYR A 347 -1.49 5.30 32.51
CA TYR A 347 -0.62 4.82 31.45
C TYR A 347 0.81 5.36 31.48
N GLY A 348 1.07 6.49 32.14
CA GLY A 348 2.38 7.15 32.09
C GLY A 348 3.50 6.26 32.64
N ARG A 349 3.38 5.86 33.91
CA ARG A 349 4.38 4.99 34.55
C ARG A 349 4.41 3.59 33.93
N TYR A 350 3.24 3.02 33.63
CA TYR A 350 3.16 1.69 33.01
C TYR A 350 3.89 1.65 31.66
N SER A 351 3.69 2.65 30.79
CA SER A 351 4.38 2.74 29.50
C SER A 351 5.89 2.82 29.67
N GLN A 352 6.36 3.61 30.65
CA GLN A 352 7.79 3.72 30.94
C GLN A 352 8.39 2.40 31.42
N ASP A 353 7.73 1.72 32.36
CA ASP A 353 8.19 0.44 32.92
C ASP A 353 8.13 -0.68 31.86
N LEU A 354 7.08 -0.70 31.02
CA LEU A 354 6.94 -1.62 29.89
C LEU A 354 8.09 -1.50 28.89
N MET A 355 8.45 -0.26 28.53
CA MET A 355 9.54 0.01 27.58
C MET A 355 10.89 -0.40 28.15
N ARG A 356 11.16 -0.13 29.43
CA ARG A 356 12.38 -0.59 30.10
C ARG A 356 12.49 -2.11 30.13
N GLU A 357 11.38 -2.79 30.41
CA GLU A 357 11.37 -4.24 30.46
C GLU A 357 11.55 -4.87 29.06
N TYR A 358 10.88 -4.30 28.05
CA TYR A 358 11.11 -4.67 26.65
C TYR A 358 12.59 -4.52 26.28
N TYR A 359 13.19 -3.37 26.59
CA TYR A 359 14.59 -3.09 26.29
C TYR A 359 15.54 -4.09 26.95
N ALA A 360 15.38 -4.30 28.27
CA ALA A 360 16.24 -5.17 29.05
C ALA A 360 16.19 -6.63 28.54
N LYS A 361 15.00 -7.11 28.17
CA LYS A 361 14.79 -8.49 27.73
C LYS A 361 15.06 -8.73 26.24
N ARG A 362 14.88 -7.72 25.38
CA ARG A 362 14.90 -7.92 23.91
C ARG A 362 15.98 -7.15 23.16
N TYR A 363 16.40 -6.00 23.66
CA TYR A 363 17.21 -5.06 22.89
C TYR A 363 18.66 -4.96 23.37
N SER A 364 18.91 -5.11 24.68
CA SER A 364 20.24 -4.99 25.29
C SER A 364 21.33 -5.85 24.61
N PHE A 365 20.93 -6.85 23.82
CA PHE A 365 21.81 -7.76 23.10
C PHE A 365 21.97 -7.49 21.58
N SER A 366 21.11 -6.67 20.94
CA SER A 366 21.06 -6.59 19.46
C SER A 366 21.57 -5.29 18.82
N LEU A 367 21.77 -4.19 19.56
CA LEU A 367 22.30 -2.89 19.07
C LEU A 367 21.68 -2.38 17.74
N MET A 368 20.45 -2.79 17.39
CA MET A 368 19.84 -2.43 16.11
C MET A 368 19.19 -1.04 16.16
N PRO A 369 19.37 -0.15 15.17
CA PRO A 369 18.70 1.15 15.17
C PRO A 369 17.17 1.02 15.30
N ILE A 370 16.55 1.84 16.16
CA ILE A 370 15.09 1.89 16.31
C ILE A 370 14.54 3.03 15.45
N LYS A 371 13.57 2.72 14.59
CA LYS A 371 12.79 3.71 13.82
C LYS A 371 11.39 3.80 14.42
N VAL A 372 11.06 4.95 14.99
CA VAL A 372 9.74 5.23 15.56
C VAL A 372 8.96 6.09 14.58
N ILE A 373 7.94 5.49 13.97
CA ILE A 373 7.05 6.15 13.01
C ILE A 373 5.83 6.69 13.78
N VAL A 374 5.58 7.99 13.65
CA VAL A 374 4.50 8.70 14.34
C VAL A 374 3.43 9.13 13.35
N LEU A 375 2.28 8.47 13.43
CA LEU A 375 1.05 8.70 12.67
C LEU A 375 -0.10 9.08 13.62
N SER A 376 0.19 10.01 14.53
CA SER A 376 -0.74 10.57 15.50
C SER A 376 -0.45 12.07 15.62
N LYS A 377 -1.50 12.85 15.86
CA LYS A 377 -1.43 14.30 16.09
C LYS A 377 -1.66 14.68 17.57
N ASP A 378 -1.92 13.71 18.43
CA ASP A 378 -2.16 13.92 19.86
C ASP A 378 -0.86 14.23 20.58
N LEU A 379 -0.51 15.53 20.68
CA LEU A 379 0.74 16.01 21.26
C LEU A 379 1.02 15.41 22.64
N ASP A 380 0.03 15.41 23.53
CA ASP A 380 0.24 15.03 24.93
C ASP A 380 0.54 13.53 25.06
N LYS A 381 -0.20 12.68 24.34
CA LYS A 381 0.04 11.22 24.38
C LYS A 381 1.29 10.81 23.62
N VAL A 382 1.51 11.38 22.44
CA VAL A 382 2.72 11.13 21.63
C VAL A 382 3.96 11.49 22.43
N LYS A 383 3.95 12.64 23.12
CA LYS A 383 5.06 13.10 23.97
C LYS A 383 5.40 12.09 25.07
N GLU A 384 4.41 11.60 25.80
CA GLU A 384 4.62 10.64 26.89
C GLU A 384 5.12 9.27 26.39
N ILE A 385 4.62 8.80 25.24
CA ILE A 385 5.10 7.56 24.61
C ILE A 385 6.55 7.73 24.15
N ILE A 386 6.88 8.84 23.48
CA ILE A 386 8.25 9.12 23.03
C ILE A 386 9.22 9.18 24.21
N TYR A 387 8.84 9.81 25.32
CA TYR A 387 9.68 9.80 26.53
C TYR A 387 9.80 8.43 27.18
N SER A 388 8.77 7.59 27.10
CA SER A 388 8.85 6.19 27.54
C SER A 388 9.87 5.42 26.71
N ILE A 389 9.91 5.64 25.38
CA ILE A 389 10.89 5.04 24.47
C ILE A 389 12.31 5.56 24.75
N LYS A 390 12.49 6.89 24.87
CA LYS A 390 13.80 7.47 25.22
C LYS A 390 14.28 7.04 26.61
N GLY A 391 13.35 6.74 27.51
CA GLY A 391 13.63 6.30 28.88
C GLY A 391 13.94 4.81 29.04
N MET A 392 14.02 4.05 27.94
CA MET A 392 14.41 2.64 27.92
C MET A 392 15.82 2.42 28.48
N ASP A 393 16.78 3.21 28.02
CA ASP A 393 18.16 3.21 28.48
C ASP A 393 18.77 4.62 28.36
N ALA A 394 19.59 5.00 29.34
CA ALA A 394 20.18 6.34 29.40
C ALA A 394 21.24 6.59 28.31
N ASN A 395 21.79 5.53 27.71
CA ASN A 395 22.80 5.58 26.65
C ASN A 395 22.21 5.19 25.29
N LEU A 396 20.88 5.15 25.16
CA LEU A 396 20.22 4.83 23.90
C LEU A 396 20.39 5.98 22.91
N LEU A 397 21.42 5.88 22.07
CA LEU A 397 21.78 6.94 21.10
C LEU A 397 21.16 6.73 19.71
N ASP A 398 20.60 5.56 19.41
CA ASP A 398 20.20 5.18 18.04
C ASP A 398 18.68 4.97 17.91
N VAL A 399 17.92 6.03 18.22
CA VAL A 399 16.48 6.10 17.98
C VAL A 399 16.18 7.28 17.09
N ASP A 400 15.62 7.00 15.91
CA ASP A 400 15.10 8.02 15.01
C ASP A 400 13.58 8.13 15.19
N PHE A 401 13.07 9.35 15.38
CA PHE A 401 11.65 9.65 15.39
C PHE A 401 11.25 10.27 14.05
N ILE A 402 10.27 9.68 13.37
CA ILE A 402 9.77 10.10 12.05
C ILE A 402 8.30 10.48 12.16
N PHE A 403 8.00 11.77 12.01
CA PHE A 403 6.65 12.32 12.08
C PHE A 403 6.09 12.45 10.66
N ALA A 404 5.07 11.66 10.34
CA ALA A 404 4.60 11.46 8.98
C ALA A 404 3.09 11.71 8.83
N ASN A 405 2.59 12.78 9.45
CA ASN A 405 1.20 13.20 9.27
C ASN A 405 1.07 14.15 8.06
N ASP A 406 -0.15 14.34 7.58
CA ASP A 406 -0.51 15.39 6.60
C ASP A 406 -0.14 16.80 7.11
N ASP A 407 -0.32 17.04 8.40
CA ASP A 407 0.05 18.27 9.10
C ASP A 407 0.64 17.94 10.48
N ASN A 408 1.89 18.35 10.72
CA ASN A 408 2.59 18.17 11.99
C ASN A 408 2.72 19.47 12.81
N SER A 409 2.01 20.55 12.45
CA SER A 409 2.14 21.86 13.10
C SER A 409 2.00 21.81 14.63
N ALA A 410 1.06 20.98 15.13
CA ALA A 410 0.83 20.78 16.57
C ALA A 410 2.00 20.10 17.29
N LEU A 411 2.86 19.39 16.57
CA LEU A 411 3.98 18.60 17.10
C LEU A 411 5.33 19.29 16.94
N GLN A 412 5.40 20.46 16.31
CA GLN A 412 6.67 21.13 15.94
C GLN A 412 7.63 21.34 17.11
N SER A 413 7.10 21.71 18.28
CA SER A 413 7.91 21.88 19.50
C SER A 413 8.54 20.56 19.93
N LEU A 414 7.77 19.47 19.90
CA LEU A 414 8.23 18.12 20.23
C LEU A 414 9.22 17.58 19.20
N ILE A 415 8.95 17.78 17.91
CA ILE A 415 9.85 17.40 16.80
C ILE A 415 11.22 18.03 17.01
N SER A 416 11.26 19.34 17.29
CA SER A 416 12.50 20.06 17.57
C SER A 416 13.19 19.53 18.83
N GLU A 417 12.43 19.27 19.89
CA GLU A 417 12.94 18.77 21.18
C GLU A 417 13.64 17.41 21.05
N VAL A 418 13.10 16.50 20.23
CA VAL A 418 13.64 15.15 20.05
C VAL A 418 14.53 15.01 18.82
N SER A 419 14.83 16.11 18.12
CA SER A 419 15.54 16.10 16.83
C SER A 419 14.89 15.15 15.81
N GLY A 420 13.55 15.15 15.79
CA GLY A 420 12.76 14.30 14.92
C GLY A 420 12.83 14.72 13.46
N LYS A 421 12.60 13.76 12.56
CA LYS A 421 12.47 13.97 11.13
C LYS A 421 11.00 14.20 10.80
N GLU A 422 10.70 15.27 10.09
CA GLU A 422 9.34 15.62 9.70
C GLU A 422 9.10 15.36 8.21
N VAL A 423 7.93 14.78 7.91
CA VAL A 423 7.40 14.66 6.55
C VAL A 423 5.91 15.02 6.58
N SER A 424 5.50 16.00 5.77
CA SER A 424 4.08 16.23 5.50
C SER A 424 3.58 15.16 4.53
N LEU A 425 3.04 14.05 5.04
CA LEU A 425 2.65 12.90 4.23
C LEU A 425 1.12 12.75 4.24
N PRO A 426 0.43 13.13 3.14
CA PRO A 426 -1.00 12.88 3.03
C PRO A 426 -1.32 11.40 3.17
N THR A 427 -2.40 11.08 3.87
CA THR A 427 -2.87 9.70 4.11
C THR A 427 -2.97 8.87 2.83
N LEU A 428 -3.37 9.47 1.71
CA LEU A 428 -3.43 8.79 0.41
C LEU A 428 -2.04 8.33 -0.04
N GLN A 429 -1.05 9.23 -0.02
CA GLN A 429 0.34 8.93 -0.43
C GLN A 429 0.99 7.88 0.49
N LEU A 430 0.69 7.92 1.79
CA LEU A 430 1.15 6.89 2.73
C LEU A 430 0.67 5.50 2.30
N PHE A 431 -0.64 5.33 2.09
CA PHE A 431 -1.20 4.01 1.77
C PHE A 431 -0.84 3.52 0.37
N GLU A 432 -0.77 4.41 -0.62
CA GLU A 432 -0.32 4.05 -1.96
C GLU A 432 1.14 3.63 -1.95
N GLY A 433 2.00 4.38 -1.26
CA GLY A 433 3.40 4.03 -1.09
C GLY A 433 3.59 2.69 -0.37
N LEU A 434 2.87 2.45 0.72
CA LEU A 434 2.96 1.18 1.47
C LEU A 434 2.57 -0.03 0.61
N ARG A 435 1.64 0.13 -0.33
CA ARG A 435 1.28 -0.91 -1.31
C ARG A 435 2.39 -1.16 -2.32
N GLU A 436 3.18 -0.15 -2.69
CA GLU A 436 4.35 -0.36 -3.57
C GLU A 436 5.43 -1.25 -2.94
N ILE A 437 5.48 -1.32 -1.61
CA ILE A 437 6.47 -2.12 -0.86
C ILE A 437 5.97 -3.56 -0.60
N GLU A 438 4.70 -3.86 -0.87
CA GLU A 438 4.04 -5.16 -0.62
C GLU A 438 4.80 -6.36 -1.21
N GLY A 439 5.54 -6.18 -2.31
CA GLY A 439 6.36 -7.23 -2.95
C GLY A 439 7.79 -7.39 -2.42
N LEU A 440 8.27 -6.54 -1.50
CA LEU A 440 9.70 -6.47 -1.13
C LEU A 440 10.02 -6.96 0.29
N MET A 441 9.02 -7.08 1.17
CA MET A 441 9.28 -7.17 2.62
C MET A 441 8.82 -8.43 3.34
N TYR A 442 8.07 -9.29 2.65
CA TYR A 442 7.84 -10.66 3.11
C TYR A 442 8.12 -11.63 1.98
N ASN A 443 9.39 -12.00 1.82
CA ASN A 443 9.66 -13.33 1.32
C ASN A 443 9.07 -14.29 2.36
N VAL A 444 7.90 -14.85 2.04
CA VAL A 444 7.33 -16.05 2.66
C VAL A 444 8.23 -17.24 2.28
N GLY A 445 9.50 -17.14 2.63
CA GLY A 445 10.49 -18.18 2.54
C GLY A 445 10.57 -18.82 3.92
N ASN A 446 9.71 -19.81 4.13
CA ASN A 446 9.59 -20.70 5.28
C ASN A 446 8.37 -20.44 6.17
N SER A 447 7.17 -20.56 5.58
CA SER A 447 6.11 -21.27 6.30
C SER A 447 6.61 -22.71 6.52
N THR A 448 7.28 -22.97 7.63
CA THR A 448 7.42 -24.34 8.12
C THR A 448 6.04 -24.75 8.62
N LYS A 449 5.25 -25.33 7.71
CA LYS A 449 3.93 -25.90 7.99
C LYS A 449 3.91 -26.56 9.37
N VAL A 450 3.03 -26.10 10.24
CA VAL A 450 2.84 -26.68 11.58
C VAL A 450 2.00 -27.94 11.42
N LEU A 451 2.68 -29.08 11.40
CA LEU A 451 2.06 -30.40 11.31
C LEU A 451 1.97 -31.00 12.71
N LEU A 452 0.74 -31.31 13.15
CA LEU A 452 0.49 -32.07 14.37
C LEU A 452 0.25 -33.55 14.04
N PRO A 453 0.71 -34.48 14.90
CA PRO A 453 0.41 -35.88 14.70
C PRO A 453 -1.09 -36.13 14.86
N CYS A 454 -1.64 -36.97 14.00
CA CYS A 454 -2.83 -37.73 14.37
C CYS A 454 -2.39 -38.94 15.17
N HIS A 455 -3.25 -39.40 16.07
CA HIS A 455 -3.07 -40.69 16.72
C HIS A 455 -2.72 -41.74 15.65
N SER A 456 -1.67 -42.53 15.89
CA SER A 456 -0.99 -43.41 14.91
C SER A 456 -1.90 -44.39 14.14
N SER A 457 -3.16 -44.53 14.55
CA SER A 457 -4.18 -45.38 13.93
C SER A 457 -5.30 -44.64 13.18
N LYS A 458 -5.25 -43.30 13.03
CA LYS A 458 -6.38 -42.47 12.55
C LYS A 458 -6.14 -41.58 11.32
N GLY A 459 -4.97 -41.60 10.69
CA GLY A 459 -4.74 -40.91 9.42
C GLY A 459 -3.45 -40.08 9.35
N PRO A 460 -3.24 -39.33 8.26
CA PRO A 460 -2.06 -38.49 8.08
C PRO A 460 -2.01 -37.34 9.10
N SER A 461 -0.82 -36.79 9.33
CA SER A 461 -0.63 -35.58 10.15
C SER A 461 -1.51 -34.43 9.65
N ILE A 462 -2.05 -33.64 10.58
CA ILE A 462 -2.90 -32.49 10.26
C ILE A 462 -2.05 -31.23 10.20
N GLU A 463 -2.15 -30.50 9.09
CA GLU A 463 -1.64 -29.15 8.97
C GLU A 463 -2.60 -28.18 9.68
N ILE A 464 -2.05 -27.41 10.62
CA ILE A 464 -2.81 -26.39 11.32
C ILE A 464 -2.80 -25.11 10.49
N PRO A 465 -3.96 -24.48 10.21
CA PRO A 465 -4.02 -23.23 9.48
C PRO A 465 -3.19 -22.14 10.17
N ASP A 466 -2.46 -21.33 9.39
CA ASP A 466 -1.58 -20.28 9.90
C ASP A 466 -2.32 -19.33 10.87
N SER A 467 -3.57 -18.97 10.58
CA SER A 467 -4.40 -18.13 11.47
C SER A 467 -4.62 -18.74 12.86
N THR A 468 -4.74 -20.07 12.94
CA THR A 468 -4.86 -20.81 14.21
C THR A 468 -3.51 -20.95 14.90
N VAL A 469 -2.44 -21.10 14.13
CA VAL A 469 -1.07 -21.11 14.67
C VAL A 469 -0.78 -19.78 15.36
N LEU A 470 -1.13 -18.65 14.74
CA LEU A 470 -0.88 -17.31 15.30
C LEU A 470 -1.63 -17.07 16.62
N SER A 471 -2.92 -17.41 16.69
CA SER A 471 -3.73 -17.20 17.89
C SER A 471 -3.26 -18.06 19.06
N VAL A 472 -2.88 -19.31 18.80
CA VAL A 472 -2.40 -20.23 19.84
C VAL A 472 -0.97 -19.90 20.26
N LYS A 473 -0.09 -19.47 19.33
CA LYS A 473 1.30 -19.07 19.63
C LYS A 473 1.41 -17.95 20.67
N GLN A 474 0.37 -17.16 20.85
CA GLN A 474 0.29 -16.15 21.91
C GLN A 474 0.46 -16.78 23.31
N TYR A 475 -0.17 -17.92 23.57
CA TYR A 475 -0.22 -18.55 24.89
C TYR A 475 0.59 -19.85 24.98
N PHE A 476 0.75 -20.54 23.85
CA PHE A 476 1.38 -21.85 23.79
C PHE A 476 2.38 -21.97 22.64
N GLN A 477 3.50 -22.61 22.88
CA GLN A 477 4.38 -23.12 21.84
C GLN A 477 3.85 -24.47 21.32
N PHE A 478 3.68 -24.60 20.00
CA PHE A 478 3.40 -25.89 19.37
C PHE A 478 4.66 -26.75 19.40
N VAL A 479 4.58 -27.99 19.91
CA VAL A 479 5.63 -28.98 19.71
C VAL A 479 5.25 -29.82 18.50
N HIS A 480 5.53 -29.29 17.29
CA HIS A 480 5.06 -29.87 16.03
C HIS A 480 6.11 -30.75 15.35
N LEU A 481 5.70 -31.57 14.38
CA LEU A 481 6.57 -32.56 13.73
C LEU A 481 7.77 -31.94 12.99
N ASN A 482 7.65 -30.67 12.59
CA ASN A 482 8.69 -29.90 11.90
C ASN A 482 9.48 -28.96 12.82
N ILE A 483 9.39 -29.12 14.15
CA ILE A 483 9.92 -28.13 15.11
C ILE A 483 11.43 -27.93 15.04
N LEU A 484 12.17 -28.93 14.54
CA LEU A 484 13.62 -28.82 14.34
C LEU A 484 14.01 -27.97 13.11
N ASN A 485 13.06 -27.72 12.21
CA ASN A 485 13.26 -26.92 11.01
C ASN A 485 13.06 -25.42 11.26
N GLU A 486 12.55 -25.03 12.43
CA GLU A 486 12.44 -23.62 12.80
C GLU A 486 13.85 -22.99 12.88
N VAL A 487 14.05 -21.89 12.15
CA VAL A 487 15.33 -21.14 12.13
C VAL A 487 15.53 -20.50 13.50
N SER A 488 16.37 -21.11 14.33
CA SER A 488 16.85 -20.51 15.57
C SER A 488 18.08 -19.67 15.26
N GLU A 489 18.04 -18.37 15.56
CA GLU A 489 19.24 -17.52 15.60
C GLU A 489 20.24 -18.14 16.59
N SER A 490 21.48 -18.34 16.13
CA SER A 490 22.62 -18.94 16.83
C SER A 490 22.43 -20.40 17.31
N THR A 491 22.92 -21.31 16.47
CA THR A 491 23.23 -22.67 16.90
C THR A 491 24.55 -22.64 17.68
N SER A 492 24.54 -23.23 18.88
CA SER A 492 25.71 -23.48 19.73
C SER A 492 26.35 -22.24 20.38
N ASP A 493 25.77 -21.81 21.50
CA ASP A 493 26.59 -21.31 22.61
C ASP A 493 26.20 -22.05 23.89
N LYS A 494 27.19 -22.34 24.74
CA LYS A 494 27.04 -23.02 26.05
C LYS A 494 26.15 -22.25 27.05
N THR A 495 25.39 -21.26 26.60
CA THR A 495 24.52 -20.37 27.37
C THR A 495 23.37 -21.11 28.07
N PHE A 496 22.96 -22.28 27.57
CA PHE A 496 22.05 -23.16 28.32
C PHE A 496 22.63 -23.51 29.71
N TYR A 497 23.90 -23.89 29.77
CA TYR A 497 24.58 -24.20 31.03
C TYR A 497 24.81 -22.96 31.92
N GLN A 498 24.52 -21.76 31.40
CA GLN A 498 24.57 -20.49 32.13
C GLN A 498 23.19 -20.04 32.62
N GLY A 499 22.15 -20.88 32.49
CA GLY A 499 20.81 -20.64 33.05
C GLY A 499 19.74 -20.22 32.04
N ARG A 500 20.05 -20.17 30.74
CA ARG A 500 19.04 -19.99 29.68
C ARG A 500 18.14 -21.23 29.58
N GLY A 501 16.88 -21.07 29.15
CA GLY A 501 16.01 -22.19 28.82
C GLY A 501 16.52 -23.01 27.62
N ILE A 502 16.40 -24.34 27.65
CA ILE A 502 16.85 -25.22 26.58
C ILE A 502 15.97 -25.11 25.32
N THR A 503 16.57 -25.12 24.13
CA THR A 503 15.86 -25.17 22.83
C THR A 503 15.48 -26.60 22.42
N TRP A 504 14.54 -26.76 21.48
CA TRP A 504 14.17 -28.07 20.94
C TRP A 504 15.31 -28.77 20.21
N LYS A 505 16.16 -28.01 19.51
CA LYS A 505 17.36 -28.55 18.84
C LYS A 505 18.41 -29.03 19.85
N GLU A 506 18.56 -28.34 20.98
CA GLU A 506 19.44 -28.78 22.08
C GLU A 506 18.88 -30.01 22.80
N ILE A 507 17.55 -30.13 22.92
CA ILE A 507 16.89 -31.36 23.39
C ILE A 507 17.13 -32.50 22.40
N ASP A 508 16.98 -32.29 21.09
CA ASP A 508 17.26 -33.33 20.10
C ASP A 508 18.73 -33.81 20.18
N ASN A 509 19.65 -32.87 20.35
CA ASN A 509 21.09 -33.13 20.54
C ASN A 509 21.47 -33.63 21.95
N ARG A 510 20.49 -33.83 22.86
CA ARG A 510 20.69 -34.35 24.24
C ARG A 510 21.58 -33.50 25.15
N PHE A 511 21.52 -32.18 25.05
CA PHE A 511 22.32 -31.27 25.90
C PHE A 511 21.81 -31.18 27.34
N ASP A 512 20.57 -31.55 27.59
CA ASP A 512 19.91 -31.66 28.91
C ASP A 512 20.43 -32.79 29.80
N VAL A 513 21.20 -33.73 29.23
CA VAL A 513 21.69 -34.96 29.87
C VAL A 513 20.53 -35.87 30.33
N ASP A 514 20.42 -37.04 29.71
CA ASP A 514 19.32 -37.98 30.00
C ASP A 514 19.28 -38.41 31.46
N ARG A 515 18.12 -38.21 32.08
CA ARG A 515 17.85 -38.64 33.45
C ARG A 515 17.05 -39.92 33.44
N THR A 516 17.37 -40.82 34.38
CA THR A 516 16.67 -42.10 34.53
C THR A 516 15.16 -41.93 34.72
N ILE A 517 14.74 -40.95 35.54
CA ILE A 517 13.33 -40.67 35.84
C ILE A 517 12.51 -40.23 34.61
N THR A 518 13.15 -39.69 33.57
CA THR A 518 12.45 -39.21 32.37
C THR A 518 11.65 -40.33 31.70
N LYS A 519 12.22 -41.54 31.65
CA LYS A 519 11.55 -42.70 31.03
C LYS A 519 10.27 -43.05 31.78
N ASP A 520 10.33 -43.10 33.10
CA ASP A 520 9.18 -43.43 33.94
C ASP A 520 8.05 -42.39 33.80
N ILE A 521 8.41 -41.09 33.71
CA ILE A 521 7.46 -40.01 33.49
C ILE A 521 6.81 -40.14 32.10
N VAL A 522 7.60 -40.36 31.05
CA VAL A 522 7.08 -40.53 29.69
C VAL A 522 6.13 -41.73 29.62
N THR A 523 6.50 -42.87 30.18
CA THR A 523 5.63 -44.06 30.22
C THR A 523 4.33 -43.80 30.96
N LYS A 524 4.38 -43.10 32.10
CA LYS A 524 3.18 -42.74 32.87
C LYS A 524 2.27 -41.81 32.07
N VAL A 525 2.81 -40.74 31.49
CA VAL A 525 2.05 -39.78 30.66
C VAL A 525 1.42 -40.46 29.45
N ARG A 526 2.17 -41.30 28.72
CA ARG A 526 1.65 -42.08 27.59
C ARG A 526 0.49 -42.99 28.01
N THR A 527 0.65 -43.71 29.12
CA THR A 527 -0.40 -44.59 29.66
C THR A 527 -1.69 -43.81 29.98
N LEU A 528 -1.58 -42.58 30.48
CA LEU A 528 -2.74 -41.72 30.75
C LEU A 528 -3.40 -41.25 29.45
N LEU A 529 -2.62 -40.79 28.47
CA LEU A 529 -3.11 -40.34 27.18
C LEU A 529 -3.81 -41.47 26.39
N GLU A 530 -3.31 -42.70 26.49
CA GLU A 530 -3.88 -43.88 25.83
C GLU A 530 -5.22 -44.33 26.45
N LYS A 531 -5.41 -44.13 27.76
CA LYS A 531 -6.63 -44.54 28.48
C LYS A 531 -7.87 -43.72 28.13
N ARG A 532 -7.72 -42.57 27.46
CA ARG A 532 -8.83 -41.67 27.07
C ARG A 532 -9.76 -41.30 28.23
N VAL A 533 -9.20 -41.12 29.41
CA VAL A 533 -9.93 -40.57 30.56
C VAL A 533 -10.19 -39.08 30.31
N GLU A 534 -11.14 -38.48 31.03
CA GLU A 534 -11.34 -37.02 31.05
C GLU A 534 -10.03 -36.28 31.43
N ALA A 535 -10.01 -34.95 31.27
CA ALA A 535 -8.83 -34.13 31.52
C ALA A 535 -8.17 -34.43 32.89
N GLU A 536 -6.92 -34.90 32.87
CA GLU A 536 -6.12 -35.16 34.08
C GLU A 536 -4.98 -34.16 34.22
N ILE A 537 -4.68 -33.78 35.47
CA ILE A 537 -3.54 -32.91 35.81
C ILE A 537 -2.44 -33.76 36.45
N VAL A 538 -1.24 -33.73 35.85
CA VAL A 538 -0.06 -34.43 36.36
C VAL A 538 0.91 -33.42 36.99
N TYR A 539 1.17 -33.58 38.28
CA TYR A 539 2.12 -32.75 39.01
C TYR A 539 3.53 -33.34 38.95
N LEU A 540 4.50 -32.56 38.45
CA LEU A 540 5.93 -32.86 38.56
C LEU A 540 6.53 -32.01 39.70
N THR A 541 6.57 -32.57 40.91
CA THR A 541 7.12 -31.88 42.07
C THR A 541 8.64 -32.01 42.10
N HIS A 542 9.35 -30.90 42.21
CA HIS A 542 10.81 -30.89 42.21
C HIS A 542 11.39 -29.72 43.01
N TYR A 543 12.65 -29.84 43.44
CA TYR A 543 13.37 -28.70 44.05
C TYR A 543 13.77 -27.68 42.99
N ALA A 544 13.88 -26.40 43.35
CA ALA A 544 14.42 -25.38 42.47
C ALA A 544 15.86 -25.75 42.02
N GLY A 545 16.20 -25.48 40.76
CA GLY A 545 17.50 -25.85 40.19
C GLY A 545 17.68 -27.34 39.87
N SER A 546 16.73 -28.20 40.24
CA SER A 546 16.81 -29.63 39.90
C SER A 546 16.50 -29.93 38.44
N GLY A 547 16.17 -28.96 37.58
CA GLY A 547 15.92 -29.18 36.15
C GLY A 547 14.54 -29.74 35.80
N GLY A 548 13.53 -29.54 36.65
CA GLY A 548 12.16 -29.99 36.37
C GLY A 548 11.58 -29.41 35.08
N SER A 549 11.80 -28.12 34.80
CA SER A 549 11.39 -27.48 33.53
C SER A 549 12.06 -28.11 32.30
N THR A 550 13.33 -28.51 32.44
CA THR A 550 14.07 -29.23 31.39
C THR A 550 13.49 -30.61 31.15
N ILE A 551 13.18 -31.36 32.22
CA ILE A 551 12.51 -32.67 32.12
C ILE A 551 11.13 -32.52 31.47
N ALA A 552 10.35 -31.51 31.83
CA ALA A 552 9.03 -31.26 31.24
C ALA A 552 9.13 -31.00 29.73
N ARG A 553 10.10 -30.19 29.28
CA ARG A 553 10.35 -29.99 27.84
C ARG A 553 10.81 -31.27 27.15
N ARG A 554 11.67 -32.07 27.77
CA ARG A 554 12.07 -33.40 27.25
C ARG A 554 10.87 -34.32 27.09
N VAL A 555 10.00 -34.43 28.10
CA VAL A 555 8.78 -35.25 28.04
C VAL A 555 7.87 -34.78 26.90
N ALA A 556 7.66 -33.47 26.77
CA ALA A 556 6.91 -32.88 25.66
C ALA A 556 7.51 -33.28 24.30
N TYR A 557 8.84 -33.22 24.17
CA TYR A 557 9.54 -33.65 22.96
C TYR A 557 9.44 -35.17 22.68
N GLU A 558 9.44 -36.03 23.70
CA GLU A 558 9.35 -37.49 23.47
C GLU A 558 7.94 -37.95 23.06
N ILE A 559 6.89 -37.18 23.41
CA ILE A 559 5.49 -37.56 23.10
C ILE A 559 4.92 -36.84 21.88
N HIS A 560 5.55 -35.74 21.41
CA HIS A 560 4.99 -34.90 20.33
C HIS A 560 4.85 -35.57 18.96
N LYS A 561 5.52 -36.72 18.76
CA LYS A 561 5.40 -37.51 17.52
C LYS A 561 4.13 -38.37 17.51
N ASP A 562 3.63 -38.69 18.70
CA ASP A 562 2.51 -39.62 18.88
C ASP A 562 1.22 -38.87 19.27
N PHE A 563 1.34 -37.71 19.94
CA PHE A 563 0.23 -36.91 20.46
C PHE A 563 0.40 -35.42 20.13
N PRO A 564 -0.69 -34.67 19.88
CA PRO A 564 -0.63 -33.21 19.82
C PRO A 564 -0.16 -32.62 21.16
N VAL A 565 0.88 -31.79 21.13
CA VAL A 565 1.46 -31.20 22.33
C VAL A 565 1.53 -29.69 22.20
N PHE A 566 1.01 -29.01 23.22
CA PHE A 566 1.12 -27.58 23.42
C PHE A 566 1.92 -27.35 24.70
N PHE A 567 2.98 -26.56 24.60
CA PHE A 567 3.81 -26.18 25.74
C PHE A 567 3.44 -24.74 26.13
N ILE A 568 2.96 -24.53 27.35
CA ILE A 568 2.57 -23.19 27.81
C ILE A 568 3.80 -22.26 27.78
N ASN A 569 3.67 -21.10 27.13
CA ASN A 569 4.67 -20.04 27.24
C ASN A 569 4.67 -19.58 28.69
N GLU A 570 5.85 -19.43 29.33
CA GLU A 570 5.99 -19.09 30.75
C GLU A 570 4.92 -18.08 31.20
N THR A 571 3.89 -18.56 31.89
CA THR A 571 2.91 -17.71 32.55
C THR A 571 3.48 -17.35 33.89
N ILE A 572 3.79 -16.07 34.09
CA ILE A 572 4.05 -15.54 35.43
C ILE A 572 2.70 -15.59 36.16
N SER A 573 2.43 -16.69 36.85
CA SER A 573 1.38 -16.73 37.87
C SER A 573 1.86 -15.84 39.02
N SER A 574 1.38 -14.61 39.04
CA SER A 574 1.50 -13.77 40.23
C SER A 574 0.46 -14.26 41.25
N TYR A 575 0.88 -15.10 42.18
CA TYR A 575 0.21 -15.19 43.49
C TYR A 575 0.59 -14.01 44.37
#